data_AF-A0A2E6WHW9-F1
#
_entry.id   AF-A0A2E6WHW9-F1
#
_cell.length_a   1.000
_cell.length_b   1.000
_cell.length_c   1.000
_cell.angle_alpha   90.00
_cell.angle_beta   90.00
_cell.angle_gamma   90.00
#
_symmetry.space_group_name_H-M   'P 1'
#
loop_
_entity.id
_entity.type
_entity.pdbx_description
1 polymer ?
#
loop_
_entity_poly.entity_id
_entity_poly.type
_entity_poly.pdbx_seq_one_letter_code
_entity_poly.pdbx_strand_id
1 'polypeptide(L)'
;MESSETIRAHAIDFFLENGADPTAGMQEVIVLADGCYSGRRFFCAELQVIWSAQTGILSLIDDKAETTEISINDEVPTTNAA
;
A
#
# COMPACT_ATOMS: atom_id res chain seq x y z
N MET A 1 -8.65 -11.07 6.64
CA MET A 1 -8.92 -9.66 6.30
C MET A 1 -7.96 -8.86 7.13
N GLU A 2 -6.97 -8.25 6.48
CA GLU A 2 -5.92 -7.50 7.17
C GLU A 2 -6.49 -6.31 7.94
N SER A 3 -5.84 -5.98 9.06
CA SER A 3 -6.23 -4.83 9.84
C SER A 3 -5.94 -3.53 9.08
N SER A 4 -6.71 -2.48 9.37
CA SER A 4 -6.45 -1.15 8.79
C SER A 4 -5.04 -0.64 9.10
N GLU A 5 -4.49 -1.01 10.26
CA GLU A 5 -3.16 -0.60 10.70
C GLU A 5 -2.07 -1.37 9.95
N THR A 6 -2.28 -2.66 9.68
CA THR A 6 -1.36 -3.51 8.90
C THR A 6 -1.22 -3.01 7.47
N ILE A 7 -2.35 -2.74 6.79
CA ILE A 7 -2.34 -2.23 5.41
C ILE A 7 -1.62 -0.88 5.36
N ARG A 8 -1.85 -0.02 6.36
CA ARG A 8 -1.19 1.28 6.47
C ARG A 8 0.33 1.13 6.65
N ALA A 9 0.77 0.20 7.49
CA ALA A 9 2.20 -0.07 7.68
C ALA A 9 2.87 -0.49 6.37
N HIS A 10 2.27 -1.46 5.65
CA HIS A 10 2.79 -1.86 4.35
C HIS A 10 2.82 -0.73 3.32
N ALA A 11 1.81 0.16 3.32
CA ALA A 11 1.83 1.32 2.42
C ALA A 11 2.98 2.30 2.77
N ILE A 12 3.25 2.53 4.06
CA ILE A 12 4.37 3.35 4.52
C ILE A 12 5.70 2.73 4.09
N ASP A 13 5.91 1.45 4.37
CA ASP A 13 7.14 0.75 3.98
C ASP A 13 7.34 0.82 2.46
N PHE A 14 6.27 0.60 1.69
CA PHE A 14 6.34 0.64 0.24
C PHE A 14 6.66 2.04 -0.29
N PHE A 15 6.15 3.11 0.34
CA PHE A 15 6.55 4.47 0.01
C PHE A 15 8.04 4.72 0.29
N LEU A 16 8.53 4.30 1.46
CA LEU A 16 9.93 4.51 1.86
C LEU A 16 10.89 3.75 0.95
N GLU A 17 10.58 2.51 0.60
CA GLU A 17 11.35 1.68 -0.34
C GLU A 17 11.42 2.31 -1.74
N ASN A 18 10.42 3.11 -2.11
CA ASN A 18 10.36 3.82 -3.39
C ASN A 18 10.78 5.30 -3.27
N GLY A 19 11.48 5.67 -2.20
CA GLY A 19 12.17 6.95 -2.08
C GLY A 19 11.31 8.11 -1.57
N ALA A 20 10.16 7.84 -0.93
CA ALA A 20 9.41 8.87 -0.22
C ALA A 20 10.25 9.51 0.90
N ASP A 21 10.05 10.81 1.13
CA ASP A 21 10.60 11.49 2.29
C ASP A 21 9.95 10.93 3.58
N PRO A 22 10.73 10.42 4.55
CA PRO A 22 10.19 9.85 5.79
C PRO A 22 9.49 10.88 6.69
N THR A 23 9.65 12.17 6.41
CA THR A 23 8.96 13.27 7.12
C THR A 23 7.70 13.74 6.40
N ALA A 24 7.44 13.26 5.17
CA ALA A 24 6.24 13.62 4.43
C ALA A 24 4.98 13.08 5.11
N GLY A 25 3.95 13.91 5.15
CA GLY A 25 2.64 13.50 5.64
C GLY A 25 1.97 12.53 4.67
N MET A 26 1.38 11.47 5.22
CA MET A 26 0.58 10.51 4.45
C MET A 26 -0.91 10.79 4.61
N GLN A 27 -1.64 10.76 3.50
CA GLN A 27 -3.10 10.82 3.48
C GLN A 27 -3.68 9.46 3.11
N GLU A 28 -4.85 9.15 3.65
CA GLU A 28 -5.56 7.90 3.41
C GLU A 28 -7.00 8.16 3.01
N VAL A 29 -7.47 7.45 1.99
CA VAL A 29 -8.83 7.51 1.46
C VAL A 29 -9.41 6.10 1.33
N ILE A 30 -10.65 5.93 1.78
CA ILE A 30 -11.41 4.69 1.58
C ILE A 30 -11.94 4.65 0.15
N VAL A 31 -11.70 3.56 -0.56
CA VAL A 31 -12.17 3.36 -1.93
C VAL A 31 -13.44 2.52 -1.89
N LEU A 32 -14.52 3.09 -2.45
CA LEU A 32 -15.79 2.41 -2.65
C LEU A 32 -16.03 2.18 -4.14
N ALA A 33 -16.54 1.01 -4.50
CA ALA A 33 -17.03 0.67 -5.84
C ALA A 33 -18.47 0.19 -5.70
N ASP A 34 -19.40 0.81 -6.41
CA ASP A 34 -20.84 0.49 -6.37
C ASP A 34 -21.45 0.49 -4.95
N GLY A 35 -20.95 1.37 -4.08
CA GLY A 35 -21.38 1.46 -2.67
C GLY A 35 -20.77 0.41 -1.76
N CYS A 36 -19.96 -0.50 -2.28
CA CYS A 36 -19.24 -1.53 -1.53
C CYS A 36 -17.79 -1.12 -1.28
N TYR A 37 -17.24 -1.54 -0.14
CA TYR A 37 -15.82 -1.37 0.16
C TYR A 37 -14.96 -2.13 -0.84
N SER A 38 -14.07 -1.42 -1.54
CA SER A 38 -13.19 -1.97 -2.58
C SER A 38 -11.72 -1.95 -2.16
N GLY A 39 -11.33 -1.06 -1.25
CA GLY A 39 -9.94 -0.96 -0.82
C GLY A 39 -9.59 0.38 -0.19
N ARG A 40 -8.31 0.72 -0.25
CA ARG A 40 -7.76 1.95 0.31
C ARG A 40 -6.78 2.57 -0.67
N ARG A 41 -6.65 3.89 -0.63
CA ARG A 41 -5.67 4.65 -1.39
C ARG A 41 -4.90 5.54 -0.43
N PHE A 42 -3.59 5.50 -0.53
CA PHE A 42 -2.67 6.29 0.25
C PHE A 42 -1.93 7.25 -0.67
N PHE A 43 -1.60 8.43 -0.15
CA PHE A 43 -0.83 9.45 -0.86
C PHE A 43 0.31 9.90 0.04
N CYS A 44 1.51 10.01 -0.54
CA CYS A 44 2.70 10.51 0.15
C CYS A 44 3.54 11.29 -0.87
N ALA A 45 3.58 12.62 -0.74
CA ALA A 45 4.17 13.51 -1.74
C ALA A 45 3.59 13.23 -3.15
N GLU A 46 4.47 12.94 -4.12
CA GLU A 46 4.09 12.60 -5.51
C GLU A 46 3.76 11.11 -5.70
N LEU A 47 3.94 10.29 -4.66
CA LEU A 47 3.66 8.86 -4.71
C LEU A 47 2.25 8.54 -4.25
N GLN A 48 1.74 7.45 -4.79
CA GLN A 48 0.45 6.91 -4.42
C GLN A 48 0.50 5.40 -4.30
N VAL A 49 -0.17 4.85 -3.29
CA VAL A 49 -0.35 3.40 -3.12
C VAL A 49 -1.83 3.07 -3.10
N ILE A 50 -2.26 2.07 -3.87
CA ILE A 50 -3.64 1.54 -3.84
C ILE A 50 -3.59 0.12 -3.30
N TRP A 51 -4.37 -0.15 -2.26
CA TRP A 51 -4.64 -1.50 -1.78
C TRP A 51 -5.99 -1.99 -2.28
N SER A 52 -6.04 -3.17 -2.87
CA SER A 52 -7.26 -3.85 -3.28
C SER A 52 -7.69 -4.87 -2.23
N ALA A 53 -8.89 -4.72 -1.67
CA ALA A 53 -9.44 -5.66 -0.69
C ALA A 53 -9.74 -7.05 -1.27
N GLN A 54 -9.94 -7.12 -2.58
CA GLN A 54 -10.30 -8.36 -3.28
C GLN A 54 -9.09 -9.22 -3.58
N THR A 55 -7.96 -8.59 -3.91
CA THR A 55 -6.73 -9.29 -4.33
C THR A 55 -5.65 -9.29 -3.26
N GLY A 56 -5.70 -8.34 -2.31
CA GLY A 56 -4.62 -8.10 -1.34
C GLY A 56 -3.34 -7.57 -1.97
N ILE A 57 -3.44 -6.98 -3.16
CA ILE A 57 -2.32 -6.35 -3.85
C ILE A 57 -2.22 -4.89 -3.42
N LEU A 58 -1.01 -4.43 -3.14
CA LEU A 58 -0.63 -3.02 -3.13
C LEU A 58 0.02 -2.66 -4.46
N SER A 59 -0.51 -1.64 -5.12
CA SER A 59 0.07 -1.06 -6.33
C SER A 59 0.55 0.36 -6.02
N LEU A 60 1.86 0.60 -6.11
CA LEU A 60 2.47 1.92 -6.03
C LEU A 60 2.51 2.55 -7.42
N ILE A 61 2.15 3.83 -7.51
CA ILE A 61 2.17 4.65 -8.71
C ILE A 61 3.05 5.87 -8.41
N ASP A 62 4.04 6.11 -9.27
CA ASP A 62 4.96 7.24 -9.14
C ASP A 62 4.54 8.48 -9.97
N ASP A 63 5.37 9.51 -9.96
CA ASP A 63 5.16 10.78 -10.67
C ASP A 63 5.16 10.63 -12.21
N LYS A 64 5.66 9.50 -12.73
CA LYS A 64 5.67 9.13 -14.14
C LYS A 64 4.53 8.17 -14.49
N ALA A 65 3.65 7.87 -13.54
CA ALA A 65 2.59 6.87 -13.65
C ALA A 65 3.11 5.43 -13.90
N GLU A 66 4.37 5.15 -13.55
CA GLU A 66 4.89 3.78 -13.52
C GLU A 66 4.30 3.05 -12.31
N THR A 67 3.99 1.76 -12.48
CA THR A 67 3.31 0.97 -11.44
C THR A 67 4.20 -0.18 -10.97
N THR A 68 4.37 -0.29 -9.64
CA THR A 68 5.02 -1.42 -8.98
C THR A 68 4.03 -2.11 -8.05
N GLU A 69 3.99 -3.44 -8.04
CA GLU A 69 3.00 -4.20 -7.29
C GLU A 69 3.63 -5.20 -6.32
N ILE A 70 3.04 -5.33 -5.13
CA ILE A 70 3.36 -6.36 -4.15
C ILE A 70 2.08 -7.02 -3.62
N SER A 71 2.15 -8.32 -3.33
CA SER A 71 1.10 -9.03 -2.61
C SER A 71 1.39 -8.95 -1.12
N ILE A 72 0.40 -8.53 -0.31
CA ILE A 72 0.51 -8.54 1.16
C ILE A 72 -0.26 -9.71 1.80
N ASN A 73 -0.89 -10.56 0.98
CA ASN A 73 -1.56 -11.79 1.43
C ASN A 73 -0.64 -13.01 1.41
N ASP A 74 0.49 -12.93 0.70
CA ASP A 74 1.50 -13.98 0.75
C ASP A 74 2.25 -13.84 2.08
N GLU A 75 2.03 -14.80 2.98
CA GLU A 75 2.84 -14.98 4.18
C GLU A 75 4.32 -14.82 3.81
N VAL A 76 5.00 -13.87 4.45
CA VAL A 76 6.46 -13.79 4.41
C VAL A 76 6.99 -15.21 4.70
N PRO A 77 7.84 -15.81 3.85
CA PRO A 77 8.51 -17.03 4.24
C PRO A 77 9.29 -16.69 5.51
N THR A 78 8.97 -17.38 6.60
CA THR A 78 9.76 -17.36 7.84
C THR A 78 11.23 -17.48 7.47
N THR A 79 11.95 -16.37 7.45
CA THR A 79 13.40 -16.39 7.39
C THR A 79 13.82 -16.85 8.78
N ASN A 80 14.07 -18.15 8.89
CA ASN A 80 14.93 -18.71 9.91
C ASN A 80 16.27 -17.97 9.83
N ALA A 81 16.53 -17.08 10.78
CA ALA A 81 17.88 -16.72 11.15
C ALA A 81 18.31 -17.67 12.27
N ALA A 82 19.43 -18.35 12.00
CA ALA A 82 20.02 -19.47 12.72
C ALA A 82 20.48 -19.17 14.15
#